data_AF-A0AAP0NUP2-F1
#
_entry.id   AF-A0AAP0NUP2-F1
#
_cell.length_a   1.000
_cell.length_b   1.000
_cell.length_c   1.000
_cell.angle_alpha   90.00
_cell.angle_beta   90.00
_cell.angle_gamma   90.00
#
_symmetry.space_group_name_H-M   'P 1'
#
loop_
_entity.id
_entity.type
_entity.pdbx_description
1 polymer ?
#
loop_
_entity_poly.entity_id
_entity_poly.type
_entity_poly.pdbx_seq_one_letter_code
_entity_poly.pdbx_strand_id
1 'polypeptide(L)'
;MGPPISKETVDEIYKIASISLSPNVSGQIFLGLMVNPPKPGDISYLKFERESKAILDSLRRRAHITTDGFNSCRNVVCNFTEGAMYSFPQIRLPPKAIEAAKRAGKVPDVFYCLKLLEATDISTVPGSGFGQKEGVFHLRTTILPAEEDMPAIMESFKKFNDEFMEQY
;
A
#
# COMPACT_ATOMS: atom_id res chain seq x y z
N MET A 1 27.12 11.65 -4.54
CA MET A 1 27.55 10.29 -4.15
C MET A 1 28.20 10.41 -2.78
N GLY A 2 27.70 9.69 -1.78
CA GLY A 2 28.32 9.68 -0.45
C GLY A 2 29.69 8.99 -0.48
N PRO A 3 30.49 9.09 0.59
CA PRO A 3 31.74 8.35 0.68
C PRO A 3 31.47 6.84 0.59
N PRO A 4 32.40 6.06 0.01
CA PRO A 4 32.28 4.60 0.00
C PRO A 4 32.22 4.07 1.43
N ILE A 5 31.45 2.99 1.63
CA ILE A 5 31.38 2.26 2.89
C ILE A 5 32.80 1.75 3.22
N SER A 6 33.22 1.84 4.49
CA SER A 6 34.56 1.41 4.89
C SER A 6 34.74 -0.11 4.70
N LYS A 7 35.98 -0.53 4.43
CA LYS A 7 36.30 -1.94 4.23
C LYS A 7 35.92 -2.79 5.46
N GLU A 8 36.20 -2.28 6.65
CA GLU A 8 35.89 -2.95 7.93
C GLU A 8 34.38 -3.20 8.06
N THR A 9 33.56 -2.24 7.62
CA THR A 9 32.10 -2.38 7.62
C THR A 9 31.64 -3.44 6.61
N VAL A 10 32.24 -3.47 5.42
CA VAL A 10 31.95 -4.49 4.39
C VAL A 10 32.33 -5.88 4.90
N ASP A 11 33.48 -6.02 5.57
CA ASP A 11 33.97 -7.30 6.10
C ASP A 11 33.03 -7.86 7.18
N GLU A 12 32.53 -7.02 8.10
CA GLU A 12 31.54 -7.46 9.10
C GLU A 12 30.18 -7.82 8.46
N ILE A 13 29.74 -7.10 7.43
CA ILE A 13 28.52 -7.48 6.67
C ILE A 13 28.73 -8.81 5.95
N TYR A 14 29.88 -9.01 5.31
CA TYR A 14 30.21 -10.25 4.60
C TYR A 14 30.26 -11.45 5.55
N LYS A 15 30.84 -11.27 6.74
CA LYS A 15 30.85 -12.27 7.81
C LYS A 15 29.43 -12.72 8.16
N ILE A 16 28.49 -11.79 8.37
CA ILE A 16 27.08 -12.11 8.66
C ILE A 16 26.42 -12.81 7.47
N ALA A 17 26.61 -12.29 6.25
CA ALA A 17 25.99 -12.85 5.05
C ALA A 17 26.46 -14.29 4.75
N SER A 18 27.75 -14.59 5.02
CA SER A 18 28.34 -15.90 4.74
C SER A 18 27.73 -17.04 5.57
N ILE A 19 27.11 -16.74 6.72
CA ILE A 19 26.39 -17.72 7.55
C ILE A 19 25.20 -18.32 6.78
N SER A 20 24.59 -17.53 5.89
CA SER A 20 23.49 -17.97 5.02
C SER A 20 23.96 -18.54 3.68
N LEU A 21 25.27 -18.71 3.48
CA LEU A 21 25.95 -19.08 2.23
C LEU A 21 25.74 -18.05 1.11
N SER A 22 24.55 -18.04 0.49
CA SER A 22 24.14 -17.09 -0.54
C SER A 22 22.62 -17.11 -0.76
N PRO A 23 22.03 -16.06 -1.35
CA PRO A 23 20.65 -16.10 -1.84
C PRO A 23 20.48 -17.17 -2.92
N ASN A 24 19.25 -17.65 -3.12
CA ASN A 24 18.97 -18.63 -4.17
C ASN A 24 19.34 -18.08 -5.57
N VAL A 25 19.90 -18.96 -6.41
CA VAL A 25 20.44 -18.58 -7.74
C VAL A 25 19.35 -18.00 -8.65
N SER A 26 18.12 -18.52 -8.60
CA SER A 26 17.01 -17.98 -9.40
C SER A 26 16.74 -16.50 -9.08
N GLY A 27 16.71 -16.12 -7.80
CA GLY A 27 16.55 -14.74 -7.37
C GLY A 27 17.70 -13.85 -7.81
N GLN A 28 18.93 -14.37 -7.80
CA GLN A 28 20.10 -13.65 -8.34
C GLN A 28 19.95 -13.41 -9.86
N ILE A 29 19.48 -14.41 -10.62
CA ILE A 29 19.20 -14.28 -12.05
C ILE A 29 18.09 -13.25 -12.30
N PHE A 30 16.98 -13.33 -11.57
CA PHE A 30 15.88 -12.35 -11.70
C PHE A 30 16.34 -10.93 -11.41
N LEU A 31 17.16 -10.72 -10.37
CA LEU A 31 17.74 -9.41 -10.08
C LEU A 31 18.63 -8.93 -11.23
N GLY A 32 19.46 -9.82 -11.78
CA GLY A 32 20.28 -9.53 -12.96
C GLY A 32 19.44 -9.08 -14.16
N LEU A 33 18.31 -9.72 -14.41
CA LEU A 33 17.36 -9.32 -15.47
C LEU A 33 16.68 -7.98 -15.17
N MET A 34 16.32 -7.71 -13.91
CA MET A 34 15.67 -6.45 -13.52
C MET A 34 16.61 -5.25 -13.69
N VAL A 35 17.90 -5.39 -13.40
CA VAL A 35 18.89 -4.29 -13.51
C VAL A 35 19.52 -4.18 -14.90
N ASN A 36 19.29 -5.14 -15.78
CA ASN A 36 19.78 -5.15 -17.16
C ASN A 36 18.65 -5.54 -18.14
N PRO A 37 17.64 -4.68 -18.32
CA PRO A 37 16.52 -4.94 -19.23
C PRO A 37 16.97 -4.94 -20.71
N PRO A 38 16.14 -5.47 -21.63
CA PRO A 38 16.39 -5.38 -23.07
C PRO A 38 16.66 -3.94 -23.52
N LYS A 39 17.57 -3.77 -24.47
CA LYS A 39 18.02 -2.48 -25.00
C LYS A 39 17.46 -2.23 -26.41
N PRO A 40 17.41 -0.97 -26.89
CA PRO A 40 17.06 -0.68 -28.27
C PRO A 40 17.88 -1.53 -29.26
N GLY A 41 17.17 -2.29 -30.11
CA GLY A 41 17.77 -3.24 -31.05
C GLY A 41 17.62 -4.72 -30.64
N ASP A 42 17.36 -5.01 -29.37
CA ASP A 42 17.09 -6.38 -28.92
C ASP A 42 15.71 -6.86 -29.40
N ILE A 43 15.61 -8.17 -29.69
CA ILE A 43 14.40 -8.80 -30.26
C ILE A 43 13.13 -8.57 -29.42
N SER A 44 13.27 -8.40 -28.11
CA SER A 44 12.16 -8.26 -27.16
C SER A 44 11.96 -6.83 -26.66
N TYR A 45 12.80 -5.87 -27.05
CA TYR A 45 12.79 -4.51 -26.51
C TYR A 45 11.44 -3.82 -26.64
N LEU A 46 10.87 -3.79 -27.85
CA LEU A 46 9.59 -3.13 -28.10
C LEU A 46 8.42 -3.79 -27.35
N LYS A 47 8.51 -5.10 -27.10
CA LYS A 47 7.51 -5.82 -26.31
C LYS A 47 7.63 -5.46 -24.83
N PHE A 48 8.85 -5.49 -24.29
CA PHE A 48 9.16 -5.13 -22.91
C PHE A 48 8.72 -3.70 -22.56
N GLU A 49 9.06 -2.72 -23.41
CA GLU A 49 8.69 -1.32 -23.21
C GLU A 49 7.17 -1.13 -23.18
N ARG A 50 6.46 -1.74 -24.14
CA ARG A 50 5.00 -1.66 -24.23
C ARG A 50 4.32 -2.27 -22.99
N GLU A 51 4.75 -3.46 -22.57
CA GLU A 51 4.17 -4.15 -21.40
C GLU A 51 4.46 -3.40 -20.11
N SER A 52 5.71 -2.96 -19.91
CA SER A 52 6.11 -2.19 -18.72
C SER A 52 5.34 -0.87 -18.62
N LYS A 53 5.22 -0.15 -19.74
CA LYS A 53 4.44 1.08 -19.81
C LYS A 53 2.96 0.83 -19.52
N ALA A 54 2.36 -0.20 -20.11
CA ALA A 54 0.95 -0.52 -19.89
C ALA A 54 0.64 -0.82 -18.41
N ILE A 55 1.53 -1.55 -17.73
CA ILE A 55 1.41 -1.85 -16.30
C ILE A 55 1.49 -0.57 -15.46
N LEU A 56 2.48 0.29 -15.74
CA LEU A 56 2.64 1.56 -15.02
C LEU A 56 1.45 2.51 -15.25
N ASP A 57 0.97 2.62 -16.49
CA ASP A 57 -0.19 3.44 -16.83
C ASP A 57 -1.47 2.91 -16.13
N SER A 58 -1.63 1.58 -16.00
CA SER A 58 -2.73 0.99 -15.22
C SER A 58 -2.61 1.25 -13.73
N LEU A 59 -1.42 1.11 -13.13
CA LEU A 59 -1.19 1.47 -11.72
C LEU A 59 -1.53 2.94 -11.47
N ARG A 60 -1.19 3.84 -12.40
CA ARG A 60 -1.55 5.26 -12.30
C ARG A 60 -3.06 5.48 -12.32
N ARG A 61 -3.80 4.82 -13.22
CA ARG A 61 -5.27 4.91 -13.26
C ARG A 61 -5.90 4.38 -11.98
N ARG A 62 -5.42 3.25 -11.47
CA ARG A 62 -5.87 2.68 -10.20
C ARG A 62 -5.57 3.60 -9.01
N ALA A 63 -4.41 4.25 -8.98
CA ALA A 63 -4.09 5.26 -7.98
C ALA A 63 -5.07 6.45 -7.99
N HIS A 64 -5.49 6.92 -9.17
CA HIS A 64 -6.54 7.93 -9.29
C HIS A 64 -7.89 7.41 -8.76
N ILE A 65 -8.36 6.26 -9.22
CA ILE A 65 -9.64 5.68 -8.78
C ILE A 65 -9.69 5.52 -7.25
N THR A 66 -8.63 5.00 -6.64
CA THR A 66 -8.55 4.84 -5.18
C THR A 66 -8.54 6.19 -4.46
N THR A 67 -7.71 7.13 -4.89
CA THR A 67 -7.57 8.44 -4.23
C THR A 67 -8.87 9.23 -4.34
N ASP A 68 -9.46 9.29 -5.53
CA ASP A 68 -10.71 10.03 -5.79
C ASP A 68 -11.89 9.37 -5.08
N GLY A 69 -11.95 8.04 -5.08
CA GLY A 69 -12.96 7.29 -4.34
C GLY A 69 -12.90 7.57 -2.84
N PHE A 70 -11.72 7.54 -2.22
CA PHE A 70 -11.57 7.87 -0.81
C PHE A 70 -11.91 9.33 -0.51
N ASN A 71 -11.45 10.27 -1.33
CA ASN A 71 -11.76 11.70 -1.16
C ASN A 71 -13.24 12.02 -1.38
N SER A 72 -14.00 11.13 -2.03
CA SER A 72 -15.46 11.25 -2.12
C SER A 72 -16.19 10.79 -0.84
N CYS A 73 -15.53 10.05 0.05
CA CYS A 73 -16.14 9.48 1.24
C CYS A 73 -16.24 10.52 2.37
N ARG A 74 -17.33 10.47 3.14
CA ARG A 74 -17.51 11.35 4.31
C ARG A 74 -16.37 11.15 5.31
N ASN A 75 -15.80 12.24 5.80
CA ASN A 75 -14.75 12.22 6.83
C ASN A 75 -13.46 11.47 6.44
N VAL A 76 -13.21 11.27 5.15
CA VAL A 76 -11.97 10.66 4.65
C VAL A 76 -11.17 11.69 3.87
N VAL A 77 -9.86 11.70 4.09
CA VAL A 77 -8.91 12.49 3.29
C VAL A 77 -7.78 11.58 2.86
N CYS A 78 -7.53 11.49 1.56
CA CYS A 78 -6.47 10.70 0.97
C CYS A 78 -5.56 11.57 0.13
N ASN A 79 -4.26 11.55 0.44
CA ASN A 79 -3.25 12.10 -0.45
C ASN A 79 -3.14 11.22 -1.70
N PHE A 80 -2.79 11.84 -2.83
CA PHE A 80 -2.56 11.10 -4.06
C PHE A 80 -1.39 10.13 -3.90
N THR A 81 -1.55 8.93 -4.44
CA THR A 81 -0.50 7.91 -4.43
C THR A 81 0.47 8.18 -5.58
N GLU A 82 1.51 8.98 -5.33
CA GLU A 82 2.51 9.36 -6.33
C GLU A 82 3.39 8.19 -6.80
N GLY A 83 3.51 7.14 -5.97
CA GLY A 83 4.33 5.97 -6.26
C GLY A 83 4.06 4.81 -5.30
N ALA A 84 4.86 3.74 -5.44
CA ALA A 84 4.64 2.46 -4.77
C ALA A 84 3.27 1.85 -5.13
N MET A 85 2.63 1.16 -4.18
CA MET A 85 1.41 0.38 -4.40
C MET A 85 0.35 0.57 -3.30
N TYR A 86 0.52 1.58 -2.43
CA TYR A 86 -0.28 1.74 -1.22
C TYR A 86 -0.86 3.14 -1.11
N SER A 87 -2.11 3.21 -0.69
CA SER A 87 -2.76 4.45 -0.25
C SER A 87 -2.91 4.44 1.27
N PHE A 88 -2.80 5.61 1.89
CA PHE A 88 -2.87 5.78 3.35
C PHE A 88 -3.89 6.85 3.75
N PRO A 89 -5.19 6.65 3.48
CA PRO A 89 -6.22 7.62 3.82
C PRO A 89 -6.31 7.85 5.33
N GLN A 90 -6.50 9.11 5.71
CA GLN A 90 -6.89 9.52 7.04
C GLN A 90 -8.40 9.37 7.20
N ILE A 91 -8.83 8.66 8.24
CA ILE A 91 -10.24 8.54 8.63
C ILE A 91 -10.48 9.42 9.85
N ARG A 92 -11.30 10.46 9.70
CA ARG A 92 -11.65 11.38 10.79
C ARG A 92 -12.81 10.80 11.59
N LEU A 93 -12.47 9.88 12.48
CA LEU A 93 -13.45 9.16 13.29
C LEU A 93 -14.19 10.10 14.27
N PRO A 94 -15.53 9.98 14.38
CA PRO A 94 -16.31 10.77 15.33
C PRO A 94 -16.05 10.31 16.78
N PRO A 95 -16.27 11.19 17.79
CA PRO A 95 -16.03 10.85 19.19
C PRO A 95 -16.77 9.59 19.67
N LYS A 96 -18.00 9.34 19.20
CA LYS A 96 -18.75 8.13 19.57
C LYS A 96 -18.09 6.86 19.04
N ALA A 97 -17.46 6.90 17.87
CA ALA A 97 -16.71 5.76 17.31
C ALA A 97 -15.45 5.48 18.15
N ILE A 98 -14.76 6.54 18.58
CA ILE A 98 -13.58 6.43 19.45
C ILE A 98 -13.96 5.81 20.81
N GLU A 99 -15.06 6.27 21.42
CA GLU A 99 -15.56 5.69 22.66
C GLU A 99 -16.07 4.24 22.48
N ALA A 100 -16.72 3.94 21.36
CA ALA A 100 -17.12 2.57 21.04
C ALA A 100 -15.90 1.63 20.91
N ALA A 101 -14.85 2.08 20.22
CA ALA A 101 -13.59 1.35 20.13
C ALA A 101 -12.96 1.12 21.50
N LYS A 102 -12.94 2.15 22.36
CA LYS A 102 -12.45 2.06 23.75
C LYS A 102 -13.24 1.04 24.57
N ARG A 103 -14.58 1.06 24.49
CA ARG A 103 -15.44 0.05 25.15
C ARG A 103 -15.18 -1.37 24.63
N ALA A 104 -14.83 -1.51 23.36
CA ALA A 104 -14.45 -2.78 22.74
C ALA A 104 -12.99 -3.20 23.03
N GLY A 105 -12.24 -2.40 23.80
CA GLY A 105 -10.83 -2.63 24.09
C GLY A 105 -9.93 -2.56 22.86
N LYS A 106 -10.27 -1.70 21.87
CA LYS A 106 -9.54 -1.57 20.60
C LYS A 106 -9.07 -0.14 20.36
N VAL A 107 -7.96 -0.02 19.63
CA VAL A 107 -7.55 1.25 19.03
C VAL A 107 -8.59 1.66 17.97
N PRO A 108 -8.95 2.95 17.84
CA PRO A 108 -10.05 3.38 16.96
C PRO A 108 -9.92 2.97 15.49
N ASP A 109 -8.72 2.99 14.91
CA ASP A 109 -8.50 2.53 13.54
C ASP A 109 -8.61 1.00 13.38
N VAL A 110 -8.15 0.23 14.37
CA VAL A 110 -8.36 -1.23 14.43
C VAL A 110 -9.85 -1.54 14.46
N PHE A 111 -10.62 -0.80 15.28
CA PHE A 111 -12.07 -0.96 15.34
C PHE A 111 -12.74 -0.67 13.99
N TYR A 112 -12.36 0.43 13.32
CA TYR A 112 -12.87 0.76 12.00
C TYR A 112 -12.51 -0.31 10.95
N CYS A 113 -11.25 -0.77 10.90
CA CYS A 113 -10.81 -1.78 9.93
C CYS A 113 -11.52 -3.13 10.14
N LEU A 114 -11.76 -3.54 11.39
CA LEU A 114 -12.52 -4.76 11.68
C LEU A 114 -13.99 -4.63 11.25
N LYS A 115 -14.61 -3.48 11.50
CA LYS A 115 -15.99 -3.21 11.07
C LYS A 115 -16.12 -3.19 9.55
N LEU A 116 -15.13 -2.62 8.86
CA LEU A 116 -15.04 -2.65 7.40
C LEU A 116 -14.97 -4.09 6.89
N LEU A 117 -14.07 -4.90 7.45
CA LEU A 117 -13.91 -6.30 7.08
C LEU A 117 -15.21 -7.10 7.29
N GLU A 118 -15.82 -6.98 8.48
CA GLU A 118 -17.08 -7.66 8.82
C GLU A 118 -18.24 -7.34 7.87
N ALA A 119 -18.28 -6.11 7.33
CA ALA A 119 -19.37 -5.64 6.50
C ALA A 119 -19.16 -5.84 4.99
N THR A 120 -17.90 -5.93 4.54
CA THR A 120 -17.56 -5.80 3.11
C THR A 120 -16.56 -6.83 2.60
N ASP A 121 -15.97 -7.64 3.48
CA ASP A 121 -14.82 -8.50 3.22
C ASP A 121 -13.55 -7.75 2.76
N ILE A 122 -13.54 -6.41 2.81
CA ILE A 122 -12.37 -5.60 2.48
C ILE A 122 -11.40 -5.61 3.68
N SER A 123 -10.27 -6.27 3.49
CA SER A 123 -9.19 -6.32 4.49
C SER A 123 -8.20 -5.17 4.30
N THR A 124 -8.08 -4.31 5.32
CA THR A 124 -7.13 -3.20 5.36
C THR A 124 -6.24 -3.29 6.60
N VAL A 125 -5.07 -2.63 6.58
CA VAL A 125 -4.18 -2.61 7.74
C VAL A 125 -4.40 -1.30 8.52
N PRO A 126 -4.68 -1.34 9.84
CA PRO A 126 -4.89 -0.14 10.63
C PRO A 126 -3.60 0.70 10.77
N GLY A 127 -3.74 2.03 10.76
CA GLY A 127 -2.64 3.00 10.82
C GLY A 127 -1.75 2.86 12.05
N SER A 128 -2.32 2.40 13.17
CA SER A 128 -1.64 2.18 14.44
C SER A 128 -0.51 1.16 14.36
N GLY A 129 -0.53 0.24 13.38
CA GLY A 129 0.58 -0.67 13.10
C GLY A 129 1.82 -0.01 12.48
N PHE A 130 1.69 1.22 11.96
CA PHE A 130 2.76 1.96 11.27
C PHE A 130 3.34 3.10 12.11
N GLY A 131 2.70 3.44 13.23
CA GLY A 131 2.92 4.70 13.92
C GLY A 131 2.20 5.85 13.21
N GLN A 132 1.53 6.70 13.99
CA GLN A 132 0.80 7.87 13.49
C GLN A 132 0.67 8.92 14.60
N LYS A 133 0.37 10.16 14.22
CA LYS A 133 0.15 11.25 15.17
C LYS A 133 -1.01 10.92 16.11
N GLU A 134 -0.87 11.24 17.39
CA GLU A 134 -1.94 11.08 18.38
C GLU A 134 -3.23 11.81 17.95
N GLY A 135 -4.37 11.14 18.14
CA GLY A 135 -5.68 11.64 17.74
C GLY A 135 -5.95 11.60 16.23
N VAL A 136 -5.03 11.06 15.42
CA VAL A 136 -5.19 10.86 13.98
C VAL A 136 -5.23 9.37 13.67
N PHE A 137 -6.16 8.97 12.80
CA PHE A 137 -6.39 7.57 12.47
C PHE A 137 -6.29 7.39 10.95
N HIS A 138 -5.61 6.33 10.54
CA HIS A 138 -5.46 5.96 9.13
C HIS A 138 -5.78 4.49 8.93
N LEU A 139 -5.88 4.11 7.67
CA LEU A 139 -5.74 2.73 7.23
C LEU A 139 -4.82 2.68 6.02
N ARG A 140 -4.15 1.56 5.81
CA ARG A 140 -3.41 1.27 4.59
C ARG A 140 -4.21 0.31 3.72
N THR A 141 -4.36 0.66 2.45
CA THR A 141 -4.90 -0.23 1.42
C THR A 141 -3.96 -0.29 0.21
N THR A 142 -4.24 -1.17 -0.74
CA THR A 142 -3.46 -1.34 -1.98
C THR A 142 -4.21 -0.82 -3.21
N ILE A 143 -3.47 -0.39 -4.22
CA ILE A 143 -4.01 -0.10 -5.57
C ILE A 143 -3.89 -1.31 -6.52
N LEU A 144 -3.71 -2.50 -5.95
CA LEU A 144 -3.41 -3.74 -6.67
C LEU A 144 -4.60 -4.56 -7.18
N PRO A 145 -5.86 -4.39 -6.70
CA PRO A 145 -7.00 -5.03 -7.34
C PRO A 145 -7.05 -4.74 -8.84
N ALA A 146 -7.72 -5.62 -9.59
CA ALA A 146 -7.89 -5.44 -11.03
C ALA A 146 -8.63 -4.12 -11.31
N GLU A 147 -8.28 -3.45 -12.39
CA GLU A 147 -8.75 -2.08 -12.67
C GLU A 147 -10.29 -2.04 -12.79
N GLU A 148 -10.86 -3.10 -13.34
CA GLU A 148 -12.29 -3.36 -13.50
C GLU A 148 -13.05 -3.56 -12.17
N ASP A 149 -12.39 -4.07 -11.13
CA ASP A 149 -13.01 -4.35 -9.83
C ASP A 149 -13.01 -3.11 -8.91
N MET A 150 -12.12 -2.15 -9.19
CA MET A 150 -11.88 -0.98 -8.34
C MET A 150 -13.15 -0.13 -8.12
N PRO A 151 -14.01 0.14 -9.12
CA PRO A 151 -15.25 0.90 -8.89
C PRO A 151 -16.16 0.23 -7.85
N ALA A 152 -16.36 -1.08 -7.94
CA ALA A 152 -17.21 -1.83 -7.01
C ALA A 152 -16.63 -1.86 -5.59
N ILE A 153 -15.30 -2.00 -5.46
CA ILE A 153 -14.61 -1.94 -4.17
C ILE A 153 -14.79 -0.56 -3.53
N MET A 154 -14.62 0.52 -4.30
CA MET A 154 -14.76 1.88 -3.78
C MET A 154 -16.22 2.22 -3.42
N GLU A 155 -17.19 1.71 -4.17
CA GLU A 155 -18.61 1.85 -3.84
C GLU A 155 -18.96 1.12 -2.53
N SER A 156 -18.48 -0.13 -2.38
CA SER A 156 -18.65 -0.91 -1.15
C SER A 156 -18.03 -0.22 0.06
N PHE A 157 -16.80 0.30 -0.07
CA PHE A 157 -16.15 1.08 0.97
C PHE A 157 -16.93 2.34 1.33
N LYS A 158 -17.39 3.10 0.32
CA LYS A 158 -18.14 4.34 0.53
C LYS A 158 -19.43 4.07 1.30
N LYS A 159 -20.19 3.05 0.89
CA LYS A 159 -21.43 2.65 1.56
C LYS A 159 -21.17 2.29 3.02
N PHE A 160 -20.18 1.44 3.29
CA PHE A 160 -19.79 1.10 4.65
C PHE A 160 -19.40 2.36 5.46
N ASN A 161 -18.58 3.23 4.89
CA ASN A 161 -18.11 4.43 5.57
C ASN A 161 -19.28 5.35 5.94
N ASP A 162 -20.21 5.57 5.01
CA ASP A 162 -21.37 6.44 5.25
C ASP A 162 -22.29 5.85 6.35
N GLU A 163 -22.53 4.54 6.34
CA GLU A 163 -23.28 3.84 7.39
C GLU A 163 -22.56 3.89 8.75
N PHE A 164 -21.25 3.67 8.77
CA PHE A 164 -20.43 3.74 9.99
C PHE A 164 -20.45 5.16 10.60
N MET A 165 -20.33 6.20 9.76
CA MET A 165 -20.34 7.60 10.19
C MET A 165 -21.73 8.11 10.61
N GLU A 166 -22.79 7.39 10.26
CA GLU A 166 -24.16 7.68 10.73
C GLU A 166 -24.45 6.96 12.05
N GLN A 167 -23.97 5.73 12.19
CA GLN A 167 -24.11 4.93 13.40
C GLN A 167 -23.35 5.54 14.59
N TYR A 168 -22.18 6.12 14.35
CA TYR A 168 -21.29 6.70 15.36
C TYR A 168 -21.04 8.17 15.06
#